data_AF-A0A2E4HDU4-F1
#
_entry.id   AF-A0A2E4HDU4-F1
#
_cell.length_a   1.000
_cell.length_b   1.000
_cell.length_c   1.000
_cell.angle_alpha   90.00
_cell.angle_beta   90.00
_cell.angle_gamma   90.00
#
_symmetry.space_group_name_H-M   'P 1'
#
loop_
_entity.id
_entity.type
_entity.pdbx_description
1 polymer ?
#
loop_
_entity_poly.entity_id
_entity_poly.type
_entity_poly.pdbx_seq_one_letter_code
_entity_poly.pdbx_strand_id
1 'polypeptide(L)'
;MLTYDSKTYNNKRILSIMKTNKLTPLYILLFAVVALVGCVNDDDFNVPNLTVEEPQLDGDVITIDALISLYLQELNDEANDLGIDPSDTQAIEELRDGFAVDLSDNTNYISGFVISSDENGNFFEEIIIQNNASNASAGVRVLIDDSPLFSSYEFGRKVFVKLAGLHVGDSNGVLTLGISSGLEKIAPALRENFVKRSVEVAEIVPNEVSIADFSESLENTFVKVSDVQFRKEDVVDAAVTFAGEPGDQFDGERILVSCDVNTTTILSTSTFASFKSLPLPAGRGSVSAVLTRNFFGDTFNLAINNRDDVNFDSDERCDPDVLECEGEAVTGAQTVFVETFESINDEDDLDGTWTNVNTSGGSTRFILDDFSGNQYLRISGFNTDEDPINVWLVTPAISLNSNTDEALSFDIQAAFDNGKILKAFITTDYTGDPLTTTWTQIDANIPSGPSSGFGDFESSGLINVSCLEGDLHLGFLYEGADPAATTRYHIDNVRVTGN
;
A
#
# COMPACT_ATOMS: atom_id res chain seq x y z
N MET A 1 -38.12 28.70 -56.91
CA MET A 1 -38.27 30.14 -57.18
C MET A 1 -39.57 30.60 -56.54
N LEU A 2 -39.49 31.69 -55.79
CA LEU A 2 -40.55 32.39 -55.06
C LEU A 2 -41.93 32.32 -55.74
N THR A 3 -43.02 32.25 -54.95
CA THR A 3 -43.88 33.42 -54.69
C THR A 3 -45.20 33.02 -54.00
N TYR A 4 -45.46 33.69 -52.88
CA TYR A 4 -46.76 34.14 -52.41
C TYR A 4 -47.60 34.73 -53.56
N ASP A 5 -48.92 34.46 -53.65
CA ASP A 5 -49.95 35.47 -53.38
C ASP A 5 -51.39 34.95 -53.61
N SER A 6 -52.26 35.55 -52.80
CA SER A 6 -53.70 35.59 -52.65
C SER A 6 -54.64 35.30 -53.83
N LYS A 7 -55.86 34.87 -53.45
CA LYS A 7 -57.09 35.36 -54.08
C LYS A 7 -58.25 35.47 -53.09
N THR A 8 -59.06 36.46 -53.38
CA THR A 8 -59.96 37.22 -52.53
C THR A 8 -61.43 36.82 -52.69
N TYR A 9 -62.16 36.96 -51.59
CA TYR A 9 -63.54 37.48 -51.41
C TYR A 9 -64.81 36.75 -51.92
N ASN A 10 -65.75 36.76 -50.96
CA ASN A 10 -67.20 36.95 -51.03
C ASN A 10 -68.12 35.75 -51.32
N ASN A 11 -68.92 35.40 -50.31
CA ASN A 11 -70.37 35.46 -50.49
C ASN A 11 -71.15 35.78 -49.21
N LYS A 12 -72.09 36.73 -49.38
CA LYS A 12 -73.05 37.21 -48.39
C LYS A 12 -74.15 36.17 -48.10
N ARG A 13 -74.91 36.47 -47.01
CA ARG A 13 -76.30 36.04 -46.67
C ARG A 13 -76.39 34.68 -45.98
N ILE A 14 -77.15 34.45 -44.90
CA ILE A 14 -78.38 35.06 -44.37
C ILE A 14 -78.37 34.93 -42.83
N LEU A 15 -78.86 35.97 -42.16
CA LEU A 15 -79.19 36.00 -40.74
C LEU A 15 -80.45 35.15 -40.48
N SER A 16 -80.37 34.15 -39.61
CA SER A 16 -81.53 33.52 -38.98
C SER A 16 -81.39 33.66 -37.46
N ILE A 17 -82.31 34.43 -36.90
CA ILE A 17 -82.40 34.79 -35.49
C ILE A 17 -83.06 33.61 -34.75
N MET A 18 -82.33 32.95 -33.86
CA MET A 18 -82.93 32.14 -32.79
C MET A 18 -82.85 32.88 -31.46
N LYS A 19 -84.00 32.91 -30.78
CA LYS A 19 -84.28 33.62 -29.55
C LYS A 19 -83.42 33.12 -28.38
N THR A 20 -83.03 34.08 -27.57
CA THR A 20 -82.33 34.04 -26.28
C THR A 20 -82.87 33.04 -25.27
N ASN A 21 -81.97 32.39 -24.53
CA ASN A 21 -82.12 32.16 -23.09
C ASN A 21 -80.90 32.77 -22.37
N LYS A 22 -81.12 33.90 -21.68
CA LYS A 22 -80.12 34.55 -20.83
C LYS A 22 -80.00 33.77 -19.51
N LEU A 23 -79.22 32.69 -19.51
CA LEU A 23 -78.81 31.99 -18.27
C LEU A 23 -77.29 32.05 -18.04
N THR A 24 -76.56 32.74 -18.91
CA THR A 24 -75.10 32.78 -18.93
C THR A 24 -74.41 33.55 -17.77
N PRO A 25 -75.01 34.54 -17.07
CA PRO A 25 -74.27 35.22 -16.01
C PRO A 25 -74.26 34.45 -14.68
N LEU A 26 -75.17 33.47 -14.48
CA LEU A 26 -75.25 32.71 -13.22
C LEU A 26 -74.22 31.57 -13.18
N TYR A 27 -73.97 30.91 -14.31
CA TYR A 27 -72.97 29.83 -14.41
C TYR A 27 -71.53 30.35 -14.37
N ILE A 28 -71.28 31.56 -14.89
CA ILE A 28 -69.96 32.21 -14.83
C ILE A 28 -69.64 32.64 -13.40
N LEU A 29 -70.63 33.08 -12.62
CA LEU A 29 -70.46 33.42 -11.20
C LEU A 29 -70.26 32.16 -10.33
N LEU A 30 -70.97 31.06 -10.61
CA LEU A 30 -70.83 29.80 -9.88
C LEU A 30 -69.47 29.12 -10.15
N PHE A 31 -68.95 29.20 -11.38
CA PHE A 31 -67.61 28.71 -11.71
C PHE A 31 -66.50 29.58 -11.09
N ALA A 32 -66.70 30.89 -10.97
CA ALA A 32 -65.76 31.80 -10.32
C ALA A 32 -65.69 31.62 -8.80
N VAL A 33 -66.81 31.26 -8.14
CA VAL A 33 -66.82 30.97 -6.70
C VAL A 33 -66.19 29.61 -6.40
N VAL A 34 -66.37 28.60 -7.26
CA VAL A 34 -65.69 27.30 -7.09
C VAL A 34 -64.17 27.41 -7.36
N ALA A 35 -63.75 28.29 -8.27
CA ALA A 35 -62.33 28.56 -8.51
C ALA A 35 -61.62 29.31 -7.37
N LEU A 36 -62.36 29.97 -6.46
CA LEU A 36 -61.82 30.67 -5.29
C LEU A 36 -61.89 29.85 -3.99
N VAL A 37 -62.59 28.71 -3.99
CA VAL A 37 -62.64 27.75 -2.86
C VAL A 37 -61.82 26.48 -3.16
N GLY A 38 -61.23 26.40 -4.37
CA GLY A 38 -60.27 25.37 -4.75
C GLY A 38 -58.83 25.64 -4.25
N CYS A 39 -58.64 26.55 -3.29
CA CYS A 39 -57.43 26.55 -2.47
C CYS A 39 -57.44 25.26 -1.65
N VAL A 40 -56.84 24.25 -2.28
CA VAL A 40 -56.23 23.06 -1.73
C VAL A 40 -55.72 23.32 -0.31
N ASN A 41 -56.10 22.40 0.58
CA ASN A 41 -55.55 22.09 1.90
C ASN A 41 -54.33 22.90 2.36
N ASP A 42 -54.42 23.41 3.59
CA ASP A 42 -53.34 23.86 4.47
C ASP A 42 -51.94 23.84 3.83
N ASP A 43 -51.39 25.03 3.61
CA ASP A 43 -49.95 25.29 3.45
C ASP A 43 -49.20 24.98 4.77
N ASP A 44 -49.48 23.84 5.42
CA ASP A 44 -48.48 23.17 6.26
C ASP A 44 -47.49 22.52 5.28
N PHE A 45 -46.65 23.36 4.69
CA PHE A 45 -45.30 22.93 4.34
C PHE A 45 -44.66 22.55 5.67
N ASN A 46 -44.91 21.32 6.13
CA ASN A 46 -44.07 20.69 7.12
C ASN A 46 -42.66 20.86 6.58
N VAL A 47 -41.91 21.74 7.24
CA VAL A 47 -40.46 21.86 7.01
C VAL A 47 -39.96 20.42 7.03
N PRO A 48 -39.22 19.95 6.00
CA PRO A 48 -38.72 18.59 6.00
C PRO A 48 -38.16 18.31 7.38
N ASN A 49 -38.61 17.24 8.03
CA ASN A 49 -38.16 16.99 9.38
C ASN A 49 -36.65 16.72 9.31
N LEU A 50 -35.85 17.72 9.68
CA LEU A 50 -34.39 17.67 9.64
C LEU A 50 -33.83 16.90 10.84
N THR A 51 -34.69 16.40 11.75
CA THR A 51 -34.23 15.53 12.82
C THR A 51 -33.84 14.19 12.22
N VAL A 52 -32.53 13.97 12.12
CA VAL A 52 -31.97 12.63 11.95
C VAL A 52 -32.29 11.86 13.22
N GLU A 53 -33.01 10.75 13.11
CA GLU A 53 -33.36 9.89 14.24
C GLU A 53 -32.45 8.67 14.26
N GLU A 54 -32.09 8.23 15.47
CA GLU A 54 -31.31 7.01 15.66
C GLU A 54 -32.10 5.80 15.15
N PRO A 55 -31.47 4.88 14.40
CA PRO A 55 -32.17 3.72 13.86
C PRO A 55 -32.74 2.86 14.99
N GLN A 56 -33.98 2.42 14.81
CA GLN A 56 -34.57 1.41 15.68
C GLN A 56 -34.06 0.03 15.25
N LEU A 57 -33.34 -0.64 16.15
CA LEU A 57 -32.79 -1.98 15.91
C LEU A 57 -33.76 -3.05 16.41
N ASP A 58 -33.83 -4.17 15.69
CA ASP A 58 -34.69 -5.32 16.02
C ASP A 58 -33.93 -6.48 16.70
N GLY A 59 -32.73 -6.21 17.20
CA GLY A 59 -31.86 -7.16 17.89
C GLY A 59 -30.87 -6.47 18.82
N ASP A 60 -30.13 -7.27 19.60
CA ASP A 60 -29.13 -6.77 20.54
C ASP A 60 -27.85 -6.32 19.81
N VAL A 61 -27.07 -5.44 20.43
CA VAL A 61 -25.79 -4.97 19.89
C VAL A 61 -24.64 -5.64 20.64
N ILE A 62 -23.73 -6.30 19.92
CA ILE A 62 -22.48 -6.87 20.43
C ILE A 62 -21.28 -6.06 19.90
N THR A 63 -20.10 -6.24 20.51
CA THR A 63 -18.86 -5.60 20.04
C THR A 63 -18.26 -6.37 18.86
N ILE A 64 -17.38 -5.72 18.09
CA ILE A 64 -16.60 -6.40 17.05
C ILE A 64 -15.68 -7.45 17.69
N ASP A 65 -15.12 -7.21 18.87
CA ASP A 65 -14.32 -8.19 19.62
C ASP A 65 -15.12 -9.48 19.93
N ALA A 66 -16.43 -9.34 20.21
CA ALA A 66 -17.30 -10.50 20.42
C ALA A 66 -17.61 -11.25 19.12
N LEU A 67 -17.71 -10.55 17.98
CA LEU A 67 -17.80 -11.18 16.66
C LEU A 67 -16.52 -11.97 16.33
N ILE A 68 -15.35 -11.37 16.58
CA ILE A 68 -14.05 -12.03 16.40
C ILE A 68 -13.97 -13.27 17.29
N SER A 69 -14.34 -13.16 18.56
CA SER A 69 -14.34 -14.29 19.50
C SER A 69 -15.24 -15.43 19.03
N LEU A 70 -16.41 -15.11 18.45
CA LEU A 70 -17.32 -16.08 17.86
C LEU A 70 -16.67 -16.77 16.64
N TYR A 71 -16.10 -15.99 15.71
CA TYR A 71 -15.40 -16.52 14.54
C TYR A 71 -14.26 -17.46 14.92
N LEU A 72 -13.39 -17.02 15.84
CA LEU A 72 -12.26 -17.82 16.31
C LEU A 72 -12.70 -19.08 17.05
N GLN A 73 -13.82 -19.04 17.77
CA GLN A 73 -14.37 -20.23 18.42
C GLN A 73 -14.77 -21.28 17.38
N GLU A 74 -15.52 -20.89 16.35
CA GLU A 74 -15.97 -21.80 15.29
C GLU A 74 -14.78 -22.33 14.47
N LEU A 75 -13.77 -21.48 14.20
CA LEU A 75 -12.53 -21.90 13.53
C LEU A 75 -11.78 -22.97 14.33
N ASN A 76 -11.67 -22.77 15.65
CA ASN A 76 -11.03 -23.76 16.53
C ASN A 76 -11.83 -25.07 16.61
N ASP A 77 -13.16 -25.00 16.57
CA ASP A 77 -14.01 -26.18 16.55
C ASP A 77 -13.85 -26.97 15.23
N GLU A 78 -13.78 -26.28 14.09
CA GLU A 78 -13.46 -26.90 12.78
C GLU A 78 -12.05 -27.52 12.77
N ALA A 79 -11.05 -26.80 13.31
CA ALA A 79 -9.69 -27.32 13.43
C ALA A 79 -9.66 -28.62 14.26
N ASN A 80 -10.37 -28.64 15.39
CA ASN A 80 -10.49 -29.83 16.24
C ASN A 80 -11.16 -31.00 15.50
N ASP A 81 -12.22 -30.75 14.73
CA ASP A 81 -12.93 -31.76 13.96
C ASP A 81 -12.07 -32.34 12.82
N LEU A 82 -11.20 -31.53 12.23
CA LEU A 82 -10.20 -31.95 11.25
C LEU A 82 -8.96 -32.58 11.87
N GLY A 83 -8.80 -32.52 13.19
CA GLY A 83 -7.64 -33.03 13.93
C GLY A 83 -6.37 -32.19 13.72
N ILE A 84 -6.53 -30.91 13.40
CA ILE A 84 -5.45 -29.92 13.30
C ILE A 84 -5.04 -29.52 14.72
N ASP A 85 -3.73 -29.50 14.99
CA ASP A 85 -3.20 -29.02 16.28
C ASP A 85 -3.40 -27.49 16.35
N PRO A 86 -4.07 -26.94 17.38
CA PRO A 86 -4.25 -25.49 17.51
C PRO A 86 -2.94 -24.71 17.66
N SER A 87 -1.82 -25.38 17.94
CA SER A 87 -0.48 -24.77 17.97
C SER A 87 0.23 -24.77 16.62
N ASP A 88 -0.31 -25.44 15.61
CA ASP A 88 0.19 -25.41 14.23
C ASP A 88 -0.36 -24.17 13.52
N THR A 89 0.33 -23.04 13.69
CA THR A 89 -0.08 -21.75 13.10
C THR A 89 -0.21 -21.83 11.59
N GLN A 90 0.64 -22.59 10.89
CA GLN A 90 0.55 -22.71 9.44
C GLN A 90 -0.72 -23.44 9.02
N ALA A 91 -1.04 -24.56 9.69
CA ALA A 91 -2.26 -25.30 9.39
C ALA A 91 -3.53 -24.51 9.74
N ILE A 92 -3.49 -23.67 10.78
CA ILE A 92 -4.59 -22.77 11.12
C ILE A 92 -4.77 -21.67 10.06
N GLU A 93 -3.69 -21.04 9.60
CA GLU A 93 -3.76 -20.04 8.52
C GLU A 93 -4.27 -20.65 7.20
N GLU A 94 -3.83 -21.86 6.86
CA GLU A 94 -4.38 -22.60 5.70
C GLU A 94 -5.87 -22.94 5.87
N LEU A 95 -6.32 -23.24 7.09
CA LEU A 95 -7.73 -23.49 7.38
C LEU A 95 -8.58 -22.22 7.26
N ARG A 96 -8.04 -21.07 7.67
CA ARG A 96 -8.73 -19.77 7.59
C ARG A 96 -9.11 -19.43 6.15
N ASP A 97 -8.27 -19.80 5.18
CA ASP A 97 -8.55 -19.59 3.77
C ASP A 97 -9.79 -20.39 3.32
N GLY A 98 -10.87 -19.68 3.00
CA GLY A 98 -12.16 -20.26 2.62
C GLY A 98 -13.04 -20.70 3.80
N PHE A 99 -12.63 -20.50 5.05
CA PHE A 99 -13.48 -20.72 6.22
C PHE A 99 -14.40 -19.51 6.47
N ALA A 100 -15.69 -19.77 6.54
CA ALA A 100 -16.71 -18.76 6.81
C ALA A 100 -17.78 -19.32 7.76
N VAL A 101 -18.15 -18.52 8.75
CA VAL A 101 -19.20 -18.83 9.73
C VAL A 101 -20.52 -18.24 9.25
N ASP A 102 -21.55 -19.09 9.16
CA ASP A 102 -22.92 -18.67 8.85
C ASP A 102 -23.54 -17.96 10.06
N LEU A 103 -23.87 -16.67 9.90
CA LEU A 103 -24.52 -15.85 10.93
C LEU A 103 -26.03 -15.71 10.69
N SER A 104 -26.62 -16.51 9.80
CA SER A 104 -28.04 -16.41 9.42
C SER A 104 -29.02 -16.43 10.60
N ASP A 105 -28.73 -17.22 11.63
CA ASP A 105 -29.56 -17.33 12.84
C ASP A 105 -29.18 -16.32 13.95
N ASN A 106 -28.13 -15.51 13.73
CA ASN A 106 -27.65 -14.53 14.71
C ASN A 106 -28.40 -13.20 14.56
N THR A 107 -29.41 -12.98 15.39
CA THR A 107 -30.26 -11.78 15.33
C THR A 107 -29.57 -10.49 15.80
N ASN A 108 -28.31 -10.55 16.24
CA ASN A 108 -27.60 -9.39 16.78
C ASN A 108 -27.09 -8.46 15.68
N TYR A 109 -26.68 -7.28 16.12
CA TYR A 109 -25.92 -6.30 15.36
C TYR A 109 -24.52 -6.18 15.96
N ILE A 110 -23.51 -5.91 15.14
CA ILE A 110 -22.29 -5.26 15.63
C ILE A 110 -22.42 -3.76 15.48
N SER A 111 -21.69 -2.99 16.30
CA SER A 111 -21.51 -1.56 16.08
C SER A 111 -20.04 -1.20 15.95
N GLY A 112 -19.75 -0.23 15.09
CA GLY A 112 -18.41 0.33 14.93
C GLY A 112 -18.43 1.69 14.26
N PHE A 113 -17.27 2.32 14.16
CA PHE A 113 -17.07 3.58 13.47
C PHE A 113 -16.38 3.33 12.13
N VAL A 114 -16.90 3.94 11.07
CA VAL A 114 -16.32 3.86 9.73
C VAL A 114 -14.97 4.56 9.72
N ILE A 115 -13.93 3.83 9.34
CA ILE A 115 -12.57 4.36 9.17
C ILE A 115 -12.11 4.33 7.72
N SER A 116 -12.91 3.77 6.82
CA SER A 116 -12.66 3.81 5.40
C SER A 116 -13.92 3.54 4.57
N SER A 117 -13.98 4.18 3.41
CA SER A 117 -15.03 4.05 2.39
C SER A 117 -14.46 4.45 1.02
N ASP A 118 -15.32 4.49 0.00
CA ASP A 118 -14.97 4.80 -1.39
C ASP A 118 -14.74 6.29 -1.73
N GLU A 119 -14.66 7.19 -0.75
CA GLU A 119 -14.61 8.65 -0.97
C GLU A 119 -13.51 9.10 -1.95
N ASN A 120 -12.29 8.59 -1.79
CA ASN A 120 -11.16 8.91 -2.66
C ASN A 120 -10.74 7.76 -3.57
N GLY A 121 -11.54 6.68 -3.63
CA GLY A 121 -11.31 5.55 -4.52
C GLY A 121 -10.14 4.63 -4.17
N ASN A 122 -9.54 4.77 -2.98
CA ASN A 122 -8.54 3.79 -2.51
C ASN A 122 -9.20 2.47 -2.04
N PHE A 123 -10.45 2.57 -1.59
CA PHE A 123 -11.32 1.46 -1.24
C PHE A 123 -12.54 1.49 -2.16
N PHE A 124 -13.15 0.34 -2.45
CA PHE A 124 -14.22 0.27 -3.44
C PHE A 124 -15.25 -0.81 -3.09
N GLU A 125 -16.54 -0.41 -3.02
CA GLU A 125 -17.65 -1.32 -2.69
C GLU A 125 -17.46 -2.04 -1.34
N GLU A 126 -16.87 -1.32 -0.40
CA GLU A 126 -16.64 -1.77 0.97
C GLU A 126 -16.57 -0.59 1.94
N ILE A 127 -16.85 -0.88 3.21
CA ILE A 127 -16.49 -0.01 4.34
C ILE A 127 -15.65 -0.81 5.33
N ILE A 128 -14.70 -0.15 5.97
CA ILE A 128 -13.96 -0.72 7.11
C ILE A 128 -14.47 -0.03 8.38
N ILE A 129 -14.82 -0.82 9.40
CA ILE A 129 -15.29 -0.30 10.68
C ILE A 129 -14.43 -0.82 11.82
N GLN A 130 -14.19 0.03 12.83
CA GLN A 130 -13.49 -0.35 14.06
C GLN A 130 -14.36 -0.15 15.30
N ASN A 131 -14.09 -0.90 16.36
CA ASN A 131 -14.98 -0.99 17.53
C ASN A 131 -15.10 0.30 18.34
N ASN A 132 -14.03 1.11 18.40
CA ASN A 132 -13.98 2.35 19.17
C ASN A 132 -13.38 3.50 18.34
N ALA A 133 -13.86 4.72 18.55
CA ALA A 133 -13.31 5.90 17.89
C ALA A 133 -11.87 6.23 18.32
N SER A 134 -11.43 5.72 19.47
CA SER A 134 -10.05 5.85 19.98
C SER A 134 -9.66 4.57 20.71
N ASN A 135 -8.37 4.21 20.72
CA ASN A 135 -7.88 2.96 21.30
C ASN A 135 -8.64 1.73 20.76
N ALA A 136 -8.76 1.65 19.43
CA ALA A 136 -9.44 0.54 18.79
C ALA A 136 -8.69 -0.77 19.05
N SER A 137 -9.42 -1.86 19.25
CA SER A 137 -8.85 -3.20 19.49
C SER A 137 -9.34 -4.25 18.51
N ALA A 138 -10.24 -3.87 17.60
CA ALA A 138 -10.86 -4.77 16.65
C ALA A 138 -11.47 -3.97 15.50
N GLY A 139 -11.33 -4.51 14.28
CA GLY A 139 -11.99 -4.02 13.10
C GLY A 139 -12.55 -5.14 12.22
N VAL A 140 -13.44 -4.78 11.31
CA VAL A 140 -14.00 -5.71 10.32
C VAL A 140 -14.34 -4.97 9.03
N ARG A 141 -14.11 -5.63 7.91
CA ARG A 141 -14.54 -5.17 6.59
C ARG A 141 -15.97 -5.60 6.30
N VAL A 142 -16.76 -4.73 5.66
CA VAL A 142 -18.13 -5.05 5.21
C VAL A 142 -18.24 -4.79 3.72
N LEU A 143 -18.57 -5.82 2.94
CA LEU A 143 -18.66 -5.76 1.48
C LEU A 143 -20.05 -5.32 1.01
N ILE A 144 -20.12 -4.27 0.20
CA ILE A 144 -21.37 -3.63 -0.23
C ILE A 144 -21.25 -3.21 -1.71
N ASP A 145 -22.07 -3.78 -2.58
CA ASP A 145 -22.07 -3.56 -4.05
C ASP A 145 -22.75 -2.23 -4.43
N ASP A 146 -22.45 -1.16 -3.70
CA ASP A 146 -23.04 0.17 -3.86
C ASP A 146 -21.94 1.24 -3.86
N SER A 147 -22.16 2.33 -4.59
CA SER A 147 -21.24 3.48 -4.65
C SER A 147 -21.99 4.74 -5.09
N PRO A 148 -21.80 5.92 -4.48
CA PRO A 148 -20.82 6.21 -3.42
C PRO A 148 -21.30 5.85 -1.99
N LEU A 149 -20.52 5.06 -1.27
CA LEU A 149 -20.77 4.69 0.13
C LEU A 149 -20.49 5.84 1.11
N PHE A 150 -19.47 6.65 0.85
CA PHE A 150 -19.09 7.78 1.72
C PHE A 150 -20.23 8.79 1.94
N SER A 151 -21.19 8.85 1.03
CA SER A 151 -22.37 9.73 1.12
C SER A 151 -23.32 9.37 2.26
N SER A 152 -23.31 8.11 2.71
CA SER A 152 -24.15 7.57 3.78
C SER A 152 -23.34 7.12 4.99
N TYR A 153 -22.07 6.77 4.77
CA TYR A 153 -21.13 6.19 5.72
C TYR A 153 -19.82 6.97 5.67
N GLU A 154 -19.86 8.25 6.01
CA GLU A 154 -18.67 9.10 6.03
C GLU A 154 -17.66 8.64 7.10
N PHE A 155 -16.39 9.02 6.97
CA PHE A 155 -15.37 8.74 7.97
C PHE A 155 -15.81 9.23 9.36
N GLY A 156 -15.67 8.38 10.37
CA GLY A 156 -16.13 8.63 11.74
C GLY A 156 -17.62 8.31 11.99
N ARG A 157 -18.41 8.02 10.96
CA ARG A 157 -19.83 7.64 11.11
C ARG A 157 -19.93 6.33 11.89
N LYS A 158 -20.71 6.35 12.98
CA LYS A 158 -21.08 5.10 13.64
C LYS A 158 -22.15 4.36 12.84
N VAL A 159 -21.98 3.06 12.71
CA VAL A 159 -22.92 2.17 12.01
C VAL A 159 -23.24 0.94 12.84
N PHE A 160 -24.41 0.36 12.58
CA PHE A 160 -24.81 -0.96 13.07
C PHE A 160 -24.91 -1.91 11.90
N VAL A 161 -24.26 -3.08 11.98
CA VAL A 161 -24.31 -4.11 10.93
C VAL A 161 -25.06 -5.32 11.49
N LYS A 162 -26.21 -5.63 10.88
CA LYS A 162 -27.03 -6.80 11.21
C LYS A 162 -26.29 -8.06 10.80
N LEU A 163 -26.13 -9.00 11.73
CA LEU A 163 -25.43 -10.26 11.46
C LEU A 163 -26.34 -11.28 10.76
N ALA A 164 -27.63 -11.30 11.09
CA ALA A 164 -28.61 -12.22 10.50
C ALA A 164 -28.66 -12.08 8.98
N GLY A 165 -28.21 -13.13 8.29
CA GLY A 165 -28.17 -13.27 6.83
C GLY A 165 -26.79 -12.99 6.22
N LEU A 166 -25.79 -12.66 7.05
CA LEU A 166 -24.40 -12.54 6.65
C LEU A 166 -23.60 -13.79 7.01
N HIS A 167 -22.39 -13.87 6.48
CA HIS A 167 -21.33 -14.75 6.96
C HIS A 167 -20.13 -13.88 7.37
N VAL A 168 -19.33 -14.38 8.30
CA VAL A 168 -18.03 -13.80 8.66
C VAL A 168 -16.94 -14.80 8.33
N GLY A 169 -15.88 -14.33 7.67
CA GLY A 169 -14.74 -15.16 7.32
C GLY A 169 -13.55 -14.31 6.93
N ASP A 170 -12.44 -14.96 6.58
CA ASP A 170 -11.27 -14.28 6.04
C ASP A 170 -11.38 -14.11 4.53
N SER A 171 -10.96 -12.94 4.04
CA SER A 171 -10.81 -12.68 2.62
C SER A 171 -9.53 -11.90 2.41
N ASN A 172 -8.54 -12.50 1.72
CA ASN A 172 -7.18 -11.98 1.58
C ASN A 172 -6.56 -11.60 2.94
N GLY A 173 -6.70 -12.49 3.93
CA GLY A 173 -6.10 -12.33 5.27
C GLY A 173 -6.75 -11.28 6.17
N VAL A 174 -7.92 -10.74 5.84
CA VAL A 174 -8.65 -9.84 6.74
C VAL A 174 -10.10 -10.27 6.98
N LEU A 175 -10.52 -10.13 8.24
CA LEU A 175 -11.87 -10.48 8.68
C LEU A 175 -12.92 -9.63 7.95
N THR A 176 -13.85 -10.32 7.30
CA THR A 176 -14.79 -9.73 6.36
C THR A 176 -16.20 -10.27 6.58
N LEU A 177 -17.18 -9.37 6.52
CA LEU A 177 -18.61 -9.67 6.49
C LEU A 177 -19.14 -9.56 5.06
N GLY A 178 -19.83 -10.61 4.63
CA GLY A 178 -20.46 -10.68 3.31
C GLY A 178 -21.69 -11.59 3.31
N ILE A 179 -22.29 -11.76 2.13
CA ILE A 179 -23.40 -12.66 1.87
C ILE A 179 -22.85 -14.03 1.49
N SER A 180 -23.49 -15.09 2.00
CA SER A 180 -23.10 -16.49 1.75
C SER A 180 -21.67 -16.84 2.19
N SER A 181 -21.31 -18.12 2.08
CA SER A 181 -19.98 -18.63 2.40
C SER A 181 -18.87 -18.04 1.51
N GLY A 182 -19.23 -17.49 0.35
CA GLY A 182 -18.28 -16.82 -0.56
C GLY A 182 -17.97 -15.37 -0.19
N LEU A 183 -18.56 -14.85 0.89
CA LEU A 183 -18.43 -13.45 1.32
C LEU A 183 -18.77 -12.47 0.20
N GLU A 184 -19.85 -12.70 -0.55
CA GLU A 184 -20.25 -11.80 -1.62
C GLU A 184 -20.76 -10.45 -1.08
N LYS A 185 -20.71 -9.43 -1.93
CA LYS A 185 -21.14 -8.09 -1.59
C LYS A 185 -22.65 -8.01 -1.31
N ILE A 186 -23.02 -7.21 -0.31
CA ILE A 186 -24.40 -6.86 -0.02
C ILE A 186 -24.94 -5.99 -1.17
N ALA A 187 -25.96 -6.46 -1.89
CA ALA A 187 -26.56 -5.72 -2.99
C ALA A 187 -27.16 -4.36 -2.53
N PRO A 188 -27.16 -3.31 -3.37
CA PRO A 188 -27.66 -1.97 -3.00
C PRO A 188 -29.06 -1.96 -2.40
N ALA A 189 -29.96 -2.78 -2.96
CA ALA A 189 -31.35 -2.87 -2.51
C ALA A 189 -31.50 -3.45 -1.09
N LEU A 190 -30.48 -4.18 -0.60
CA LEU A 190 -30.44 -4.79 0.72
C LEU A 190 -29.54 -4.02 1.70
N ARG A 191 -28.75 -3.06 1.23
CA ARG A 191 -27.79 -2.28 2.03
C ARG A 191 -28.40 -1.77 3.33
N GLU A 192 -29.54 -1.08 3.23
CA GLU A 192 -30.25 -0.52 4.41
C GLU A 192 -30.84 -1.60 5.32
N ASN A 193 -30.98 -2.86 4.90
CA ASN A 193 -31.44 -3.95 5.78
C ASN A 193 -30.31 -4.46 6.66
N PHE A 194 -29.07 -4.38 6.18
CA PHE A 194 -27.89 -4.88 6.88
C PHE A 194 -27.13 -3.78 7.60
N VAL A 195 -26.90 -2.64 6.97
CA VAL A 195 -26.10 -1.54 7.53
C VAL A 195 -27.00 -0.35 7.84
N LYS A 196 -27.11 -0.01 9.12
CA LYS A 196 -27.88 1.12 9.63
C LYS A 196 -26.92 2.19 10.13
N ARG A 197 -27.01 3.40 9.58
CA ARG A 197 -26.21 4.54 10.09
C ARG A 197 -26.81 5.09 11.38
N SER A 198 -25.95 5.36 12.37
CA SER A 198 -26.26 6.13 13.56
C SER A 198 -26.27 7.63 13.24
N VAL A 199 -26.88 8.46 14.08
CA VAL A 199 -26.72 9.93 13.98
C VAL A 199 -25.34 10.39 14.46
N GLU A 200 -24.63 9.54 15.20
CA GLU A 200 -23.31 9.79 15.75
C GLU A 200 -22.21 9.79 14.66
N VAL A 201 -21.40 10.84 14.64
CA VAL A 201 -20.11 10.91 13.94
C VAL A 201 -19.06 11.24 14.99
N ALA A 202 -18.06 10.38 15.16
CA ALA A 202 -16.97 10.60 16.08
C ALA A 202 -15.71 11.05 15.33
N GLU A 203 -14.88 11.84 16.01
CA GLU A 203 -13.50 12.05 15.59
C GLU A 203 -12.70 10.78 15.87
N ILE A 204 -12.09 10.22 14.82
CA ILE A 204 -11.26 9.01 14.94
C ILE A 204 -9.85 9.41 15.39
N VAL A 205 -9.40 8.79 16.47
CA VAL A 205 -8.02 8.90 16.97
C VAL A 205 -7.30 7.60 16.60
N PRO A 206 -6.31 7.64 15.69
CA PRO A 206 -5.56 6.45 15.30
C PRO A 206 -4.78 5.85 16.48
N ASN A 207 -4.57 4.54 16.44
CA ASN A 207 -3.62 3.88 17.34
C ASN A 207 -2.18 4.18 16.91
N GLU A 208 -1.37 4.79 17.76
CA GLU A 208 0.06 4.96 17.47
C GLU A 208 0.79 3.63 17.63
N VAL A 209 1.47 3.18 16.58
CA VAL A 209 2.11 1.86 16.51
C VAL A 209 3.41 1.93 15.71
N SER A 210 4.41 1.14 16.13
CA SER A 210 5.63 0.92 15.34
C SER A 210 5.38 -0.15 14.28
N ILE A 211 6.09 -0.07 13.15
CA ILE A 211 6.04 -1.12 12.10
C ILE A 211 6.35 -2.51 12.70
N ALA A 212 7.30 -2.58 13.65
CA ALA A 212 7.69 -3.82 14.31
C ALA A 212 6.59 -4.43 15.21
N ASP A 213 5.57 -3.65 15.59
CA ASP A 213 4.50 -4.07 16.49
C ASP A 213 3.19 -4.39 15.74
N PHE A 214 3.21 -4.45 14.41
CA PHE A 214 2.07 -4.91 13.62
C PHE A 214 1.66 -6.33 14.03
N SER A 215 0.36 -6.54 14.20
CA SER A 215 -0.20 -7.80 14.66
C SER A 215 -1.64 -7.95 14.20
N GLU A 216 -2.15 -9.18 14.21
CA GLU A 216 -3.53 -9.51 13.83
C GLU A 216 -4.57 -8.72 14.64
N SER A 217 -4.25 -8.38 15.90
CA SER A 217 -5.13 -7.58 16.75
C SER A 217 -5.38 -6.15 16.26
N LEU A 218 -4.53 -5.65 15.36
CA LEU A 218 -4.63 -4.31 14.77
C LEU A 218 -5.19 -4.34 13.34
N GLU A 219 -5.49 -5.52 12.79
CA GLU A 219 -6.10 -5.64 11.46
C GLU A 219 -7.46 -4.92 11.39
N ASN A 220 -7.72 -4.29 10.25
CA ASN A 220 -8.90 -3.46 10.01
C ASN A 220 -9.07 -2.31 11.02
N THR A 221 -8.01 -1.87 11.69
CA THR A 221 -8.02 -0.68 12.56
C THR A 221 -7.27 0.48 11.94
N PHE A 222 -7.62 1.70 12.35
CA PHE A 222 -6.95 2.92 11.94
C PHE A 222 -5.74 3.16 12.83
N VAL A 223 -4.55 3.11 12.22
CA VAL A 223 -3.26 3.23 12.89
C VAL A 223 -2.53 4.47 12.43
N LYS A 224 -1.59 4.96 13.24
CA LYS A 224 -0.64 6.00 12.86
C LYS A 224 0.77 5.49 13.12
N VAL A 225 1.55 5.43 12.05
CA VAL A 225 2.98 5.11 12.11
C VAL A 225 3.75 6.42 12.02
N SER A 226 4.60 6.68 13.01
CA SER A 226 5.40 7.91 13.10
C SER A 226 6.86 7.63 12.76
N ASP A 227 7.60 8.71 12.47
CA ASP A 227 9.01 8.71 12.09
C ASP A 227 9.32 7.74 10.94
N VAL A 228 8.54 7.89 9.86
CA VAL A 228 8.68 7.12 8.61
C VAL A 228 8.93 8.04 7.43
N GLN A 229 9.57 7.47 6.41
CA GLN A 229 9.86 8.12 5.14
C GLN A 229 9.71 7.11 3.99
N PHE A 230 9.46 7.57 2.77
CA PHE A 230 9.64 6.72 1.59
C PHE A 230 11.12 6.53 1.30
N ARG A 231 11.47 5.47 0.58
CA ARG A 231 12.85 5.21 0.14
C ARG A 231 13.41 6.36 -0.69
N LYS A 232 14.70 6.65 -0.54
CA LYS A 232 15.39 7.74 -1.26
C LYS A 232 15.26 7.57 -2.77
N GLU A 233 15.40 6.34 -3.26
CA GLU A 233 15.26 6.02 -4.68
C GLU A 233 13.89 6.37 -5.28
N ASP A 234 12.82 6.31 -4.47
CA ASP A 234 11.45 6.56 -4.94
C ASP A 234 11.11 8.06 -4.98
N VAL A 235 11.84 8.90 -4.23
CA VAL A 235 11.45 10.31 -3.98
C VAL A 235 12.53 11.37 -4.22
N VAL A 236 13.81 10.99 -4.16
CA VAL A 236 14.95 11.88 -4.44
C VAL A 236 15.53 11.55 -5.82
N ASP A 237 15.82 10.28 -6.06
CA ASP A 237 16.44 9.83 -7.32
C ASP A 237 15.39 9.72 -8.43
N ALA A 238 14.16 9.38 -8.05
CA ALA A 238 12.97 9.43 -8.89
C ALA A 238 11.87 10.28 -8.23
N ALA A 239 10.84 10.60 -9.00
CA ALA A 239 9.64 11.28 -8.51
C ALA A 239 8.42 10.36 -8.68
N VAL A 240 8.51 9.18 -8.06
CA VAL A 240 7.49 8.14 -8.16
C VAL A 240 6.18 8.65 -7.55
N THR A 241 5.06 8.23 -8.14
CA THR A 241 3.71 8.56 -7.69
C THR A 241 3.14 7.50 -6.76
N PHE A 242 2.04 7.78 -6.04
CA PHE A 242 1.39 6.79 -5.16
C PHE A 242 1.00 5.49 -5.88
N ALA A 243 0.42 5.59 -7.08
CA ALA A 243 -0.03 4.45 -7.89
C ALA A 243 -0.25 4.82 -9.38
N GLY A 244 0.61 5.66 -9.94
CA GLY A 244 0.53 6.16 -11.32
C GLY A 244 1.63 5.68 -12.25
N GLU A 245 2.47 4.73 -11.83
CA GLU A 245 3.57 4.22 -12.63
C GLU A 245 3.11 3.18 -13.67
N PRO A 246 3.81 3.02 -14.80
CA PRO A 246 3.43 2.04 -15.83
C PRO A 246 3.34 0.58 -15.35
N GLY A 247 4.01 0.24 -14.23
CA GLY A 247 4.00 -1.07 -13.61
C GLY A 247 2.83 -1.32 -12.65
N ASP A 248 2.11 -0.27 -12.23
CA ASP A 248 1.00 -0.40 -11.28
C ASP A 248 -0.25 -0.99 -12.01
N GLN A 249 -0.67 -2.21 -11.66
CA GLN A 249 -1.75 -2.93 -12.37
C GLN A 249 -3.12 -2.84 -11.69
N PHE A 250 -3.15 -2.94 -10.37
CA PHE A 250 -4.37 -2.84 -9.54
C PHE A 250 -4.15 -1.82 -8.44
N ASP A 251 -3.02 -1.98 -7.75
CA ASP A 251 -2.51 -1.07 -6.74
C ASP A 251 -1.05 -0.70 -7.08
N GLY A 252 -0.63 0.48 -6.64
CA GLY A 252 0.76 0.85 -6.50
C GLY A 252 1.21 0.61 -5.06
N GLU A 253 2.25 -0.19 -4.91
CA GLU A 253 2.87 -0.51 -3.63
C GLU A 253 4.16 0.29 -3.49
N ARG A 254 4.31 1.01 -2.37
CA ARG A 254 5.48 1.85 -2.06
C ARG A 254 6.03 1.48 -0.70
N ILE A 255 7.35 1.48 -0.57
CA ILE A 255 8.01 1.07 0.67
C ILE A 255 8.19 2.28 1.58
N LEU A 256 7.67 2.16 2.81
CA LEU A 256 7.97 3.03 3.93
C LEU A 256 9.08 2.42 4.77
N VAL A 257 10.05 3.26 5.14
CA VAL A 257 11.17 2.92 6.01
C VAL A 257 10.97 3.66 7.33
N SER A 258 11.14 2.97 8.46
CA SER A 258 11.18 3.61 9.77
C SER A 258 12.58 4.17 10.04
N CYS A 259 12.60 5.37 10.62
CA CYS A 259 13.82 6.04 11.07
C CYS A 259 14.20 5.68 12.51
N ASP A 260 13.27 5.15 13.28
CA ASP A 260 13.48 4.71 14.66
C ASP A 260 13.97 3.26 14.74
N VAL A 261 13.49 2.41 13.84
CA VAL A 261 13.79 0.97 13.81
C VAL A 261 14.14 0.53 12.40
N ASN A 262 15.04 -0.45 12.25
CA ASN A 262 15.47 -0.97 10.95
C ASN A 262 14.41 -1.93 10.35
N THR A 263 13.20 -1.42 10.14
CA THR A 263 12.06 -2.17 9.60
C THR A 263 11.34 -1.36 8.52
N THR A 264 10.70 -2.05 7.60
CA THR A 264 9.95 -1.45 6.49
C THR A 264 8.52 -1.98 6.46
N THR A 265 7.62 -1.21 5.84
CA THR A 265 6.26 -1.68 5.51
C THR A 265 5.84 -1.19 4.14
N ILE A 266 4.76 -1.75 3.61
CA ILE A 266 4.20 -1.40 2.32
C ILE A 266 3.02 -0.45 2.52
N LEU A 267 3.04 0.68 1.82
CA LEU A 267 1.88 1.52 1.58
C LEU A 267 1.25 1.11 0.25
N SER A 268 0.01 0.62 0.28
CA SER A 268 -0.75 0.26 -0.91
C SER A 268 -1.74 1.36 -1.27
N THR A 269 -1.75 1.76 -2.54
CA THR A 269 -2.71 2.71 -3.10
C THR A 269 -3.33 2.16 -4.37
N SER A 270 -4.66 2.15 -4.47
CA SER A 270 -5.37 1.74 -5.67
C SER A 270 -5.06 2.64 -6.86
N THR A 271 -4.93 2.00 -8.03
CA THR A 271 -4.90 2.68 -9.32
C THR A 271 -6.23 3.37 -9.68
N PHE A 272 -7.29 3.22 -8.86
CA PHE A 272 -8.52 4.00 -8.96
C PHE A 272 -8.56 5.23 -8.03
N ALA A 273 -7.58 5.36 -7.13
CA ALA A 273 -7.54 6.45 -6.17
C ALA A 273 -7.39 7.82 -6.86
N SER A 274 -8.09 8.83 -6.35
CA SER A 274 -8.09 10.20 -6.89
C SER A 274 -6.71 10.87 -6.83
N PHE A 275 -5.86 10.42 -5.91
CA PHE A 275 -4.51 10.93 -5.65
C PHE A 275 -3.38 10.05 -6.20
N LYS A 276 -3.70 8.98 -6.94
CA LYS A 276 -2.71 7.99 -7.41
C LYS A 276 -1.52 8.59 -8.17
N SER A 277 -1.76 9.66 -8.95
CA SER A 277 -0.74 10.29 -9.80
C SER A 277 -0.02 11.44 -9.11
N LEU A 278 -0.27 11.68 -7.82
CA LEU A 278 0.51 12.64 -7.05
C LEU A 278 1.88 12.05 -6.74
N PRO A 279 2.97 12.84 -6.82
CA PRO A 279 4.29 12.38 -6.40
C PRO A 279 4.31 12.11 -4.89
N LEU A 280 5.09 11.13 -4.49
CA LEU A 280 5.36 10.84 -3.09
C LEU A 280 6.11 12.02 -2.43
N PRO A 281 5.78 12.39 -1.18
CA PRO A 281 6.55 13.39 -0.44
C PRO A 281 7.95 12.87 -0.09
N ALA A 282 8.98 13.66 -0.37
CA ALA A 282 10.37 13.27 -0.13
C ALA A 282 10.82 13.37 1.34
N GLY A 283 10.06 14.07 2.19
CA GLY A 283 10.42 14.27 3.59
C GLY A 283 10.20 13.03 4.47
N ARG A 284 10.10 13.30 5.77
CA ARG A 284 9.83 12.35 6.85
C ARG A 284 8.68 12.86 7.70
N GLY A 285 7.92 11.94 8.30
CA GLY A 285 6.89 12.29 9.27
C GLY A 285 6.05 11.09 9.65
N SER A 286 4.73 11.17 9.42
CA SER A 286 3.79 10.12 9.83
C SER A 286 2.80 9.75 8.74
N VAL A 287 2.28 8.52 8.82
CA VAL A 287 1.22 8.01 7.96
C VAL A 287 0.09 7.48 8.84
N SER A 288 -1.15 7.95 8.60
CA SER A 288 -2.36 7.42 9.24
C SER A 288 -3.12 6.54 8.25
N ALA A 289 -3.34 5.28 8.53
CA ALA A 289 -3.87 4.34 7.54
C ALA A 289 -4.71 3.24 8.19
N VAL A 290 -5.50 2.53 7.38
CA VAL A 290 -6.03 1.22 7.78
C VAL A 290 -4.89 0.21 7.70
N LEU A 291 -4.63 -0.51 8.80
CA LEU A 291 -3.74 -1.67 8.78
C LEU A 291 -4.50 -2.87 8.21
N THR A 292 -4.00 -3.42 7.11
CA THR A 292 -4.62 -4.54 6.37
C THR A 292 -3.54 -5.52 5.93
N ARG A 293 -3.90 -6.51 5.11
CA ARG A 293 -2.98 -7.44 4.47
C ARG A 293 -2.86 -7.17 2.96
N ASN A 294 -1.76 -7.64 2.39
CA ASN A 294 -1.57 -7.72 0.93
C ASN A 294 -2.59 -8.66 0.27
N PHE A 295 -2.54 -8.76 -1.06
CA PHE A 295 -3.46 -9.61 -1.83
C PHE A 295 -3.39 -11.09 -1.42
N PHE A 296 -2.21 -11.59 -1.01
CA PHE A 296 -2.02 -12.98 -0.58
C PHE A 296 -2.46 -13.25 0.86
N GLY A 297 -2.73 -12.21 1.65
CA GLY A 297 -3.15 -12.32 3.05
C GLY A 297 -2.02 -12.57 4.05
N ASP A 298 -0.78 -12.73 3.60
CA ASP A 298 0.35 -13.17 4.43
C ASP A 298 1.17 -12.02 5.04
N THR A 299 1.09 -10.82 4.46
CA THR A 299 1.95 -9.68 4.84
C THR A 299 1.12 -8.44 5.15
N PHE A 300 1.46 -7.75 6.24
CA PHE A 300 0.83 -6.47 6.58
C PHE A 300 1.16 -5.36 5.58
N ASN A 301 0.16 -4.56 5.23
CA ASN A 301 0.30 -3.32 4.49
C ASN A 301 -0.60 -2.22 5.08
N LEU A 302 -0.29 -0.99 4.71
CA LEU A 302 -1.05 0.21 5.07
C LEU A 302 -1.86 0.66 3.86
N ALA A 303 -3.15 0.94 4.04
CA ALA A 303 -4.01 1.55 3.03
C ALA A 303 -4.57 2.88 3.54
N ILE A 304 -4.28 3.98 2.84
CA ILE A 304 -4.69 5.34 3.22
C ILE A 304 -6.05 5.72 2.64
N ASN A 305 -6.81 6.56 3.33
CA ASN A 305 -8.09 7.06 2.80
C ASN A 305 -7.89 8.22 1.84
N ASN A 306 -6.84 9.02 2.05
CA ASN A 306 -6.60 10.25 1.30
C ASN A 306 -5.09 10.58 1.30
N ARG A 307 -4.67 11.52 0.45
CA ARG A 307 -3.27 11.98 0.44
C ARG A 307 -2.85 12.67 1.76
N ASP A 308 -3.73 13.41 2.40
CA ASP A 308 -3.38 14.17 3.62
C ASP A 308 -3.06 13.26 4.82
N ASP A 309 -3.46 11.99 4.76
CA ASP A 309 -3.07 10.93 5.69
C ASP A 309 -1.54 10.66 5.72
N VAL A 310 -0.82 11.07 4.66
CA VAL A 310 0.65 11.11 4.64
C VAL A 310 1.11 12.54 4.98
N ASN A 311 1.52 12.72 6.22
CA ASN A 311 1.98 14.00 6.74
C ASN A 311 3.48 13.97 7.03
N PHE A 312 4.28 14.34 6.03
CA PHE A 312 5.73 14.48 6.14
C PHE A 312 6.07 15.96 6.30
N ASP A 313 6.18 16.38 7.54
CA ASP A 313 6.39 17.77 7.96
C ASP A 313 7.86 18.13 8.21
N SER A 314 8.77 17.14 8.09
CA SER A 314 10.22 17.31 8.16
C SER A 314 10.86 17.10 6.80
N ASP A 315 11.70 18.05 6.37
CA ASP A 315 12.59 17.87 5.21
C ASP A 315 13.83 17.04 5.56
N GLU A 316 14.13 16.86 6.85
CA GLU A 316 15.24 16.02 7.32
C GLU A 316 14.84 14.54 7.25
N ARG A 317 15.43 13.83 6.30
CA ARG A 317 15.38 12.38 6.13
C ARG A 317 16.37 11.69 7.08
N CYS A 318 16.19 10.39 7.29
CA CYS A 318 17.07 9.53 8.08
C CYS A 318 17.86 8.52 7.22
N ASP A 319 18.13 8.88 5.97
CA ASP A 319 18.94 8.03 5.10
C ASP A 319 20.35 7.83 5.70
N PRO A 320 20.99 6.68 5.46
CA PRO A 320 22.35 6.45 5.93
C PRO A 320 23.33 7.52 5.41
N ASP A 321 24.27 7.94 6.26
CA ASP A 321 25.37 8.80 5.82
C ASP A 321 26.23 8.07 4.78
N VAL A 322 26.46 8.72 3.63
CA VAL A 322 27.27 8.20 2.52
C VAL A 322 28.48 9.10 2.28
N LEU A 323 29.49 8.58 1.58
CA LEU A 323 30.66 9.35 1.16
C LEU A 323 30.22 10.49 0.23
N GLU A 324 30.57 11.72 0.63
CA GLU A 324 30.41 12.91 -0.20
C GLU A 324 31.78 13.55 -0.47
N CYS A 325 32.24 13.45 -1.71
CA CYS A 325 33.40 14.22 -2.19
C CYS A 325 32.90 15.48 -2.93
N GLU A 326 33.65 16.59 -2.85
CA GLU A 326 33.30 17.80 -3.60
C GLU A 326 33.37 17.54 -5.12
N GLY A 327 32.31 17.95 -5.83
CA GLY A 327 32.23 17.85 -7.29
C GLY A 327 31.54 16.58 -7.80
N GLU A 328 31.14 16.62 -9.07
CA GLU A 328 30.48 15.49 -9.74
C GLU A 328 31.50 14.40 -10.10
N ALA A 329 31.09 13.15 -9.98
CA ALA A 329 31.89 12.02 -10.44
C ALA A 329 32.03 12.06 -11.97
N VAL A 330 33.24 11.92 -12.48
CA VAL A 330 33.53 11.90 -13.92
C VAL A 330 34.39 10.71 -14.28
N THR A 331 34.13 10.08 -15.43
CA THR A 331 35.01 9.02 -15.93
C THR A 331 36.35 9.61 -16.34
N GLY A 332 37.42 9.21 -15.64
CA GLY A 332 38.79 9.62 -15.92
C GLY A 332 39.37 9.01 -17.20
N ALA A 333 40.41 9.64 -17.75
CA ALA A 333 41.06 9.18 -18.97
C ALA A 333 41.92 7.91 -18.78
N GLN A 334 42.37 7.64 -17.55
CA GLN A 334 43.17 6.48 -17.19
C GLN A 334 42.31 5.46 -16.42
N THR A 335 42.53 4.17 -16.70
CA THR A 335 42.02 3.09 -15.84
C THR A 335 43.04 2.87 -14.73
N VAL A 336 42.64 3.14 -13.49
CA VAL A 336 43.45 2.94 -12.28
C VAL A 336 43.35 1.48 -11.83
N PHE A 337 42.13 0.93 -11.86
CA PHE A 337 41.84 -0.44 -11.49
C PHE A 337 40.70 -0.98 -12.36
N VAL A 338 40.77 -2.27 -12.71
CA VAL A 338 39.67 -2.99 -13.33
C VAL A 338 39.74 -4.46 -12.92
N GLU A 339 38.63 -4.99 -12.45
CA GLU A 339 38.41 -6.42 -12.23
C GLU A 339 37.13 -6.83 -12.97
N THR A 340 37.24 -7.86 -13.81
CA THR A 340 36.13 -8.43 -14.59
C THR A 340 35.94 -9.92 -14.27
N PHE A 341 36.72 -10.49 -13.34
CA PHE A 341 36.70 -11.89 -12.94
C PHE A 341 37.03 -12.92 -14.05
N GLU A 342 37.25 -12.47 -15.29
CA GLU A 342 37.67 -13.28 -16.45
C GLU A 342 39.04 -13.98 -16.30
N SER A 343 39.79 -13.62 -15.25
CA SER A 343 41.14 -14.14 -15.02
C SER A 343 41.22 -15.24 -13.95
N ILE A 344 40.12 -15.51 -13.25
CA ILE A 344 40.02 -16.53 -12.21
C ILE A 344 39.23 -17.75 -12.69
N ASN A 345 39.57 -18.94 -12.17
CA ASN A 345 38.91 -20.19 -12.55
C ASN A 345 37.95 -20.69 -11.47
N ASP A 346 38.13 -20.23 -10.24
CA ASP A 346 37.38 -20.63 -9.04
C ASP A 346 37.40 -19.46 -8.04
N GLU A 347 36.39 -19.33 -7.18
CA GLU A 347 36.37 -18.28 -6.15
C GLU A 347 37.54 -18.36 -5.17
N ASP A 348 38.12 -19.55 -4.94
CA ASP A 348 39.29 -19.73 -4.09
C ASP A 348 40.53 -19.01 -4.66
N ASP A 349 40.57 -18.69 -5.95
CA ASP A 349 41.65 -17.90 -6.56
C ASP A 349 41.69 -16.44 -6.01
N LEU A 350 40.60 -15.98 -5.39
CA LEU A 350 40.52 -14.67 -4.74
C LEU A 350 41.22 -14.67 -3.37
N ASP A 351 41.35 -15.82 -2.72
CA ASP A 351 41.84 -15.92 -1.35
C ASP A 351 43.29 -15.41 -1.22
N GLY A 352 43.49 -14.47 -0.31
CA GLY A 352 44.78 -13.82 -0.05
C GLY A 352 45.03 -12.56 -0.88
N THR A 353 44.22 -12.29 -1.91
CA THR A 353 44.24 -11.04 -2.67
C THR A 353 43.01 -10.19 -2.32
N TRP A 354 41.84 -10.82 -2.31
CA TRP A 354 40.58 -10.27 -1.81
C TRP A 354 40.28 -10.83 -0.42
N THR A 355 39.37 -10.18 0.30
CA THR A 355 38.68 -10.80 1.44
C THR A 355 37.29 -11.23 0.99
N ASN A 356 36.92 -12.48 1.20
CA ASN A 356 35.57 -12.99 0.95
C ASN A 356 35.14 -13.80 2.17
N VAL A 357 34.41 -13.25 3.13
CA VAL A 357 34.25 -13.92 4.43
C VAL A 357 32.86 -13.74 4.99
N ASN A 358 32.29 -14.84 5.49
CA ASN A 358 31.08 -14.79 6.30
C ASN A 358 31.44 -14.49 7.75
N THR A 359 31.08 -13.30 8.20
CA THR A 359 31.34 -12.80 9.55
C THR A 359 30.30 -13.24 10.57
N SER A 360 29.17 -13.84 10.15
CA SER A 360 28.21 -14.46 11.07
C SER A 360 28.60 -15.88 11.50
N GLY A 361 29.66 -16.45 10.91
CA GLY A 361 30.17 -17.78 11.24
C GLY A 361 29.63 -18.91 10.36
N GLY A 362 28.79 -18.59 9.37
CA GLY A 362 28.33 -19.50 8.33
C GLY A 362 29.37 -19.78 7.25
N SER A 363 28.97 -20.54 6.23
CA SER A 363 29.77 -20.95 5.08
C SER A 363 29.42 -20.22 3.78
N THR A 364 28.29 -19.50 3.75
CA THR A 364 27.89 -18.69 2.59
C THR A 364 28.99 -17.69 2.21
N ARG A 365 29.38 -17.64 0.93
CA ARG A 365 30.39 -16.72 0.37
C ARG A 365 29.96 -16.22 -1.00
N PHE A 366 30.62 -15.19 -1.51
CA PHE A 366 30.57 -14.90 -2.94
C PHE A 366 31.27 -16.02 -3.70
N ILE A 367 30.65 -16.54 -4.75
CA ILE A 367 31.21 -17.62 -5.58
C ILE A 367 31.23 -17.23 -7.05
N LEU A 368 32.15 -17.82 -7.81
CA LEU A 368 32.27 -17.57 -9.24
C LEU A 368 31.13 -18.24 -10.00
N ASP A 369 30.54 -17.53 -10.95
CA ASP A 369 29.59 -18.09 -11.91
C ASP A 369 29.92 -17.57 -13.31
N ASP A 370 29.41 -18.25 -14.33
CA ASP A 370 29.58 -17.86 -15.74
C ASP A 370 28.24 -17.97 -16.47
N PHE A 371 27.93 -16.94 -17.25
CA PHE A 371 26.82 -17.02 -18.19
C PHE A 371 27.15 -16.37 -19.52
N SER A 372 27.00 -17.14 -20.60
CA SER A 372 27.27 -16.68 -21.97
C SER A 372 28.71 -16.15 -22.18
N GLY A 373 29.68 -16.70 -21.43
CA GLY A 373 31.09 -16.31 -21.52
C GLY A 373 31.41 -14.98 -20.84
N ASN A 374 30.68 -14.66 -19.77
CA ASN A 374 30.92 -13.54 -18.87
C ASN A 374 30.98 -14.11 -17.45
N GLN A 375 32.15 -13.98 -16.83
CA GLN A 375 32.41 -14.41 -15.46
C GLN A 375 32.08 -13.29 -14.49
N TYR A 376 31.46 -13.63 -13.36
CA TYR A 376 31.10 -12.67 -12.32
C TYR A 376 31.03 -13.36 -10.97
N LEU A 377 31.07 -12.58 -9.89
CA LEU A 377 30.84 -13.11 -8.55
C LEU A 377 29.36 -13.02 -8.19
N ARG A 378 28.84 -14.06 -7.54
CA ARG A 378 27.46 -14.08 -7.06
C ARG A 378 27.33 -14.48 -5.60
N ILE A 379 26.26 -14.04 -4.96
CA ILE A 379 25.88 -14.48 -3.62
C ILE A 379 24.36 -14.63 -3.51
N SER A 380 23.90 -15.56 -2.68
CA SER A 380 22.51 -15.70 -2.25
C SER A 380 22.46 -16.49 -0.94
N GLY A 381 21.58 -16.09 -0.03
CA GLY A 381 21.29 -16.82 1.21
C GLY A 381 20.26 -17.94 1.06
N PHE A 382 19.69 -18.15 -0.13
CA PHE A 382 18.59 -19.09 -0.33
C PHE A 382 19.01 -20.55 -0.12
N ASN A 383 18.25 -21.30 0.69
CA ASN A 383 18.52 -22.69 1.11
C ASN A 383 19.88 -22.87 1.80
N THR A 384 20.29 -21.89 2.60
CA THR A 384 21.51 -21.99 3.41
C THR A 384 21.22 -22.45 4.83
N ASP A 385 19.98 -22.30 5.31
CA ASP A 385 19.61 -22.46 6.72
C ASP A 385 20.50 -21.59 7.67
N GLU A 386 21.08 -20.49 7.16
CA GLU A 386 21.92 -19.56 7.91
C GLU A 386 21.13 -18.30 8.30
N ASP A 387 21.14 -17.94 9.58
CA ASP A 387 20.56 -16.71 10.11
C ASP A 387 21.41 -16.19 11.28
N PRO A 388 22.07 -15.01 11.17
CA PRO A 388 22.13 -14.13 9.99
C PRO A 388 23.21 -14.57 8.97
N ILE A 389 23.22 -13.95 7.80
CA ILE A 389 24.22 -14.11 6.74
C ILE A 389 24.89 -12.76 6.49
N ASN A 390 26.09 -12.56 7.06
CA ASN A 390 26.85 -11.31 6.93
C ASN A 390 28.15 -11.55 6.17
N VAL A 391 28.11 -11.46 4.85
CA VAL A 391 29.26 -11.78 3.98
C VAL A 391 29.89 -10.51 3.43
N TRP A 392 31.18 -10.35 3.68
CA TRP A 392 32.00 -9.28 3.14
C TRP A 392 32.83 -9.76 1.95
N LEU A 393 32.76 -9.02 0.84
CA LEU A 393 33.70 -9.11 -0.27
C LEU A 393 34.48 -7.80 -0.38
N VAL A 394 35.77 -7.81 -0.06
CA VAL A 394 36.63 -6.62 -0.04
C VAL A 394 37.73 -6.72 -1.08
N THR A 395 37.87 -5.68 -1.90
CA THR A 395 38.90 -5.57 -2.94
C THR A 395 40.31 -5.57 -2.34
N PRO A 396 41.34 -5.92 -3.14
CA PRO A 396 42.72 -5.56 -2.85
C PRO A 396 42.89 -4.04 -2.74
N ALA A 397 44.06 -3.61 -2.27
CA ALA A 397 44.43 -2.20 -2.22
C ALA A 397 44.47 -1.58 -3.63
N ILE A 398 43.69 -0.52 -3.85
CA ILE A 398 43.67 0.27 -5.09
C ILE A 398 44.35 1.61 -4.81
N SER A 399 45.56 1.80 -5.31
CA SER A 399 46.31 3.03 -5.02
C SER A 399 45.76 4.23 -5.80
N LEU A 400 45.31 5.27 -5.09
CA LEU A 400 44.82 6.52 -5.66
C LEU A 400 45.95 7.55 -5.88
N ASN A 401 47.12 7.35 -5.26
CA ASN A 401 48.20 8.35 -5.18
C ASN A 401 48.81 8.83 -6.51
N SER A 402 48.50 8.18 -7.63
CA SER A 402 49.06 8.51 -8.94
C SER A 402 48.11 9.27 -9.87
N ASN A 403 46.87 9.53 -9.42
CA ASN A 403 45.85 10.14 -10.25
C ASN A 403 45.16 11.28 -9.50
N THR A 404 44.20 11.90 -10.18
CA THR A 404 43.25 12.87 -9.60
C THR A 404 41.88 12.63 -10.21
N ASP A 405 40.84 13.23 -9.63
CA ASP A 405 39.45 13.13 -10.08
C ASP A 405 38.97 11.67 -10.20
N GLU A 406 39.32 10.84 -9.22
CA GLU A 406 39.02 9.43 -9.26
C GLU A 406 37.53 9.14 -9.11
N ALA A 407 37.04 8.25 -9.96
CA ALA A 407 35.67 7.76 -9.94
C ALA A 407 35.65 6.23 -9.93
N LEU A 408 34.84 5.69 -9.01
CA LEU A 408 34.55 4.27 -8.84
C LEU A 408 33.24 3.91 -9.56
N SER A 409 33.18 2.73 -10.16
CA SER A 409 31.95 2.12 -10.67
C SER A 409 32.04 0.60 -10.65
N PHE A 410 30.90 -0.08 -10.62
CA PHE A 410 30.76 -1.52 -10.77
C PHE A 410 29.38 -1.84 -11.37
N ASP A 411 29.18 -3.05 -11.85
CA ASP A 411 27.90 -3.51 -12.37
C ASP A 411 27.29 -4.55 -11.43
N ILE A 412 25.97 -4.50 -11.27
CA ILE A 412 25.21 -5.34 -10.36
C ILE A 412 23.98 -5.87 -11.07
N GLN A 413 23.67 -7.15 -10.86
CA GLN A 413 22.38 -7.73 -11.24
C GLN A 413 21.70 -8.28 -9.98
N ALA A 414 20.42 -7.94 -9.78
CA ALA A 414 19.58 -8.53 -8.75
C ALA A 414 18.63 -9.60 -9.37
N ALA A 415 18.41 -10.67 -8.63
CA ALA A 415 17.59 -11.81 -9.05
C ALA A 415 16.87 -12.42 -7.83
N PHE A 416 15.68 -12.96 -8.05
CA PHE A 416 14.84 -13.54 -6.98
C PHE A 416 14.71 -12.58 -5.78
N ASP A 417 14.37 -11.32 -6.07
CA ASP A 417 14.37 -10.26 -5.07
C ASP A 417 13.26 -10.46 -4.03
N ASN A 418 13.66 -10.57 -2.77
CA ASN A 418 12.80 -10.55 -1.61
C ASN A 418 13.32 -9.60 -0.51
N GLY A 419 14.20 -8.66 -0.87
CA GLY A 419 14.81 -7.71 0.04
C GLY A 419 16.08 -7.07 -0.51
N LYS A 420 16.25 -5.76 -0.29
CA LYS A 420 17.45 -5.02 -0.67
C LYS A 420 18.53 -5.14 0.42
N ILE A 421 19.38 -6.15 0.28
CA ILE A 421 20.32 -6.60 1.34
C ILE A 421 21.79 -6.53 0.95
N LEU A 422 22.11 -5.90 -0.19
CA LEU A 422 23.50 -5.60 -0.58
C LEU A 422 23.78 -4.11 -0.34
N LYS A 423 24.92 -3.83 0.32
CA LYS A 423 25.46 -2.49 0.52
C LYS A 423 26.91 -2.44 0.03
N ALA A 424 27.36 -1.25 -0.33
CA ALA A 424 28.74 -0.99 -0.71
C ALA A 424 29.37 0.06 0.21
N PHE A 425 30.62 -0.17 0.59
CA PHE A 425 31.39 0.63 1.51
C PHE A 425 32.80 0.86 0.97
N ILE A 426 33.45 1.92 1.43
CA ILE A 426 34.86 2.17 1.15
C ILE A 426 35.64 2.42 2.43
N THR A 427 36.94 2.19 2.36
CA THR A 427 37.91 2.60 3.38
C THR A 427 39.30 2.79 2.77
N THR A 428 40.18 3.52 3.47
CA THR A 428 41.62 3.59 3.21
C THR A 428 42.46 3.00 4.35
N ASP A 429 41.84 2.35 5.34
CA ASP A 429 42.47 1.82 6.55
C ASP A 429 42.31 0.30 6.74
N TYR A 430 41.94 -0.43 5.69
CA TYR A 430 41.67 -1.87 5.77
C TYR A 430 42.92 -2.68 6.15
N THR A 431 42.85 -3.44 7.24
CA THR A 431 43.95 -4.31 7.71
C THR A 431 43.70 -5.80 7.53
N GLY A 432 42.67 -6.18 6.76
CA GLY A 432 42.32 -7.58 6.48
C GLY A 432 41.22 -8.20 7.35
N ASP A 433 40.57 -7.42 8.21
CA ASP A 433 39.39 -7.86 8.98
C ASP A 433 38.26 -6.83 8.89
N PRO A 434 37.14 -7.14 8.19
CA PRO A 434 36.05 -6.20 7.99
C PRO A 434 35.34 -5.81 9.29
N LEU A 435 35.39 -6.63 10.35
CA LEU A 435 34.74 -6.35 11.64
C LEU A 435 35.48 -5.30 12.48
N THR A 436 36.77 -5.09 12.19
CA THR A 436 37.60 -4.09 12.89
C THR A 436 37.83 -2.82 12.08
N THR A 437 37.32 -2.80 10.85
CA THR A 437 37.51 -1.73 9.88
C THR A 437 36.46 -0.65 10.07
N THR A 438 36.87 0.62 9.92
CA THR A 438 35.92 1.73 9.87
C THR A 438 35.47 1.92 8.42
N TRP A 439 34.19 1.73 8.16
CA TRP A 439 33.63 1.80 6.82
C TRP A 439 32.84 3.09 6.61
N THR A 440 32.99 3.69 5.44
CA THR A 440 32.10 4.75 4.95
C THR A 440 31.22 4.16 3.86
N GLN A 441 29.90 4.25 3.98
CA GLN A 441 29.00 3.76 2.94
C GLN A 441 29.13 4.63 1.67
N ILE A 442 28.94 4.05 0.49
CA ILE A 442 28.86 4.81 -0.75
C ILE A 442 27.44 4.77 -1.31
N ASP A 443 27.05 5.84 -2.00
CA ASP A 443 25.75 5.99 -2.66
C ASP A 443 25.73 5.26 -4.01
N ALA A 444 25.81 3.94 -3.96
CA ALA A 444 25.78 3.10 -5.16
C ALA A 444 24.34 2.75 -5.55
N ASN A 445 24.05 2.78 -6.85
CA ASN A 445 22.80 2.23 -7.39
C ASN A 445 22.79 0.69 -7.27
N ILE A 446 22.19 0.19 -6.18
CA ILE A 446 21.90 -1.24 -6.01
C ILE A 446 20.51 -1.52 -6.58
N PRO A 447 20.39 -2.26 -7.70
CA PRO A 447 19.11 -2.46 -8.37
C PRO A 447 18.17 -3.34 -7.54
N SER A 448 16.86 -3.14 -7.73
CA SER A 448 15.83 -4.08 -7.29
C SER A 448 15.53 -5.06 -8.44
N GLY A 449 15.56 -6.35 -8.15
CA GLY A 449 15.34 -7.41 -9.14
C GLY A 449 13.87 -7.85 -9.20
N PRO A 450 13.51 -8.72 -10.15
CA PRO A 450 12.21 -9.38 -10.11
C PRO A 450 12.16 -10.40 -8.97
N SER A 451 10.99 -10.57 -8.36
CA SER A 451 10.76 -11.60 -7.31
C SER A 451 10.96 -13.03 -7.81
N SER A 452 10.94 -13.24 -9.13
CA SER A 452 11.33 -14.49 -9.77
C SER A 452 12.16 -14.23 -11.02
N GLY A 453 13.20 -15.06 -11.22
CA GLY A 453 14.10 -14.91 -12.38
C GLY A 453 15.20 -13.88 -12.15
N PHE A 454 15.70 -13.28 -13.24
CA PHE A 454 16.86 -12.41 -13.26
C PHE A 454 16.50 -11.04 -13.84
N GLY A 455 16.99 -9.96 -13.23
CA GLY A 455 16.98 -8.62 -13.81
C GLY A 455 18.07 -8.43 -14.87
N ASP A 456 18.32 -7.19 -15.27
CA ASP A 456 19.47 -6.83 -16.11
C ASP A 456 20.68 -6.44 -15.24
N PHE A 457 21.89 -6.46 -15.81
CA PHE A 457 23.03 -5.82 -15.17
C PHE A 457 22.86 -4.30 -15.26
N GLU A 458 22.94 -3.64 -14.11
CA GLU A 458 22.87 -2.20 -13.97
C GLU A 458 24.16 -1.66 -13.36
N SER A 459 24.59 -0.49 -13.83
CA SER A 459 25.74 0.18 -13.24
C SER A 459 25.38 0.75 -11.87
N SER A 460 26.33 0.71 -10.94
CA SER A 460 26.30 1.40 -9.65
C SER A 460 26.18 2.93 -9.78
N GLY A 461 26.31 3.47 -10.99
CA GLY A 461 26.61 4.88 -11.21
C GLY A 461 28.09 5.17 -10.96
N LEU A 462 28.49 6.41 -11.26
CA LEU A 462 29.84 6.89 -10.95
C LEU A 462 29.85 7.44 -9.52
N ILE A 463 30.67 6.85 -8.65
CA ILE A 463 30.91 7.32 -7.29
C ILE A 463 32.19 8.15 -7.28
N ASN A 464 32.09 9.42 -6.86
CA ASN A 464 33.25 10.29 -6.70
C ASN A 464 34.05 9.84 -5.46
N VAL A 465 35.31 9.46 -5.67
CA VAL A 465 36.23 9.06 -4.59
C VAL A 465 37.48 9.95 -4.53
N SER A 466 37.48 11.07 -5.27
CA SER A 466 38.62 11.99 -5.40
C SER A 466 39.03 12.71 -4.10
N CYS A 467 38.16 12.72 -3.09
CA CYS A 467 38.49 13.26 -1.78
C CYS A 467 39.28 12.29 -0.89
N LEU A 468 39.45 11.04 -1.34
CA LEU A 468 40.23 10.02 -0.64
C LEU A 468 41.68 10.01 -1.13
N GLU A 469 42.61 9.67 -0.25
CA GLU A 469 44.03 9.51 -0.55
C GLU A 469 44.53 8.15 -0.06
N GLY A 470 45.63 7.65 -0.62
CA GLY A 470 46.22 6.38 -0.21
C GLY A 470 45.68 5.17 -0.97
N ASP A 471 45.55 4.06 -0.26
CA ASP A 471 45.10 2.79 -0.83
C ASP A 471 43.62 2.57 -0.49
N LEU A 472 42.78 2.70 -1.50
CA LEU A 472 41.34 2.48 -1.42
C LEU A 472 41.01 0.99 -1.39
N HIS A 473 40.06 0.62 -0.55
CA HIS A 473 39.39 -0.68 -0.57
C HIS A 473 37.88 -0.48 -0.71
N LEU A 474 37.26 -1.21 -1.64
CA LEU A 474 35.82 -1.32 -1.79
C LEU A 474 35.35 -2.61 -1.10
N GLY A 475 34.37 -2.49 -0.22
CA GLY A 475 33.72 -3.60 0.45
C GLY A 475 32.26 -3.73 0.02
N PHE A 476 31.86 -4.90 -0.43
CA PHE A 476 30.47 -5.28 -0.60
C PHE A 476 30.03 -6.08 0.63
N LEU A 477 28.93 -5.67 1.26
CA LEU A 477 28.34 -6.36 2.39
C LEU A 477 26.97 -6.90 2.00
N TYR A 478 26.81 -8.22 2.07
CA TYR A 478 25.54 -8.92 1.97
C TYR A 478 25.00 -9.22 3.37
N GLU A 479 23.80 -8.72 3.70
CA GLU A 479 23.12 -8.87 5.00
C GLU A 479 21.80 -9.65 4.85
N GLY A 480 21.89 -10.95 4.60
CA GLY A 480 20.73 -11.83 4.41
C GLY A 480 20.40 -12.68 5.64
N ALA A 481 19.36 -13.50 5.52
CA ALA A 481 19.05 -14.61 6.42
C ALA A 481 18.05 -15.55 5.73
N ASP A 482 18.11 -16.85 6.01
CA ASP A 482 17.18 -17.86 5.51
C ASP A 482 16.37 -18.41 6.69
N PRO A 483 15.03 -18.21 6.76
CA PRO A 483 14.09 -18.00 5.65
C PRO A 483 13.67 -16.54 5.35
N ALA A 484 14.43 -15.54 5.81
CA ALA A 484 14.12 -14.13 5.57
C ALA A 484 14.62 -13.64 4.18
N ALA A 485 15.28 -12.47 4.12
CA ALA A 485 15.75 -11.90 2.87
C ALA A 485 16.98 -12.67 2.33
N THR A 486 16.89 -13.14 1.08
CA THR A 486 17.86 -14.01 0.40
C THR A 486 18.15 -13.60 -1.04
N THR A 487 17.73 -12.39 -1.48
CA THR A 487 17.95 -11.84 -2.82
C THR A 487 19.33 -12.21 -3.36
N ARG A 488 19.37 -12.68 -4.61
CA ARG A 488 20.62 -13.05 -5.27
C ARG A 488 21.21 -11.82 -5.95
N TYR A 489 22.48 -11.54 -5.67
CA TYR A 489 23.23 -10.47 -6.34
C TYR A 489 24.40 -11.03 -7.12
N HIS A 490 24.64 -10.46 -8.30
CA HIS A 490 25.85 -10.68 -9.09
C HIS A 490 26.62 -9.36 -9.16
N ILE A 491 27.95 -9.41 -9.09
CA ILE A 491 28.85 -8.26 -9.11
C ILE A 491 29.87 -8.48 -10.21
N ASP A 492 30.06 -7.47 -11.05
CA ASP A 492 31.00 -7.49 -12.16
C ASP A 492 31.60 -6.10 -12.43
N ASN A 493 32.62 -6.04 -13.29
CA ASN A 493 33.22 -4.81 -13.84
C ASN A 493 33.62 -3.76 -12.80
N VAL A 494 34.22 -4.18 -11.68
CA VAL A 494 34.69 -3.26 -10.63
C VAL A 494 35.84 -2.42 -11.20
N ARG A 495 35.64 -1.11 -11.27
CA ARG A 495 36.53 -0.21 -11.99
C ARG A 495 36.76 1.09 -11.24
N VAL A 496 38.02 1.53 -11.21
CA VAL A 496 38.40 2.89 -10.81
C VAL A 496 39.08 3.57 -12.00
N THR A 497 38.64 4.80 -12.31
CA THR A 497 39.25 5.66 -13.33
C THR A 497 39.76 6.95 -12.70
N GLY A 498 40.72 7.61 -13.33
CA GLY A 498 41.30 8.89 -12.88
C GLY A 498 42.01 9.62 -14.03
N ASN A 499 42.59 10.79 -13.72
CA ASN A 499 43.25 11.68 -14.69
C ASN A 499 44.76 11.78 -14.54
#